data_AF-A0A0B4F5Q2-F1
#
_entry.id   AF-A0A0B4F5Q2-F1
#
_cell.length_a   1.000
_cell.length_b   1.000
_cell.length_c   1.000
_cell.angle_alpha   90.00
_cell.angle_beta   90.00
_cell.angle_gamma   90.00
#
_symmetry.space_group_name_H-M   'P 1'
#
loop_
_entity.id
_entity.type
_entity.pdbx_description
1 polymer ?
#
loop_
_entity_poly.entity_id
_entity_poly.type
_entity_poly.pdbx_seq_one_letter_code
_entity_poly.pdbx_strand_id
1 'polypeptide(L)'
;MAPHPWLSLPSQLGSCLCKLTESLATDSRFQAFCNLGPGAKEFAFGWKAAGSDSVIVCHVKPGHVSVAPGSEAEANFILSALPEQWEQFYKPIPVAPYQSYWGMVGQNIHQDGVDILGDQNMFVAYASIWRRVLEMSHEALHGRMQEDPVPPPLSLEDAIVGRYVYVSPPGWGRTKVFYEQSGSEQHPDILFLHTAGSDSRQYHGVMNEARMLAKCRMTAFDLPGHGRSFPPETQIPGSYTNTEETYVGCIREVIRALGLKKPIVCGASMGGHVCLAIALRAEELGVGGVIPCQGCDFTNMDRQWWDRSVSVNQSLFNPEWIYGMMAPTAPRINRDMVWHCYSSQAFGIFHGDLDFYYGGWDGRTRVKDIDTDKCPVYMLTGEYDWSTTPELSEKTALKIRGAKFTKMLGLGHFPAAENPHRFVTYLVEAIDYILFRGA
;
A
#
# COMPACT_ATOMS: atom_id res chain seq x y z
N MET A 1 -36.73 -14.59 13.16
CA MET A 1 -35.48 -15.17 12.62
C MET A 1 -34.52 -15.36 13.79
N ALA A 2 -33.74 -16.44 13.82
CA ALA A 2 -32.67 -16.59 14.82
C ALA A 2 -31.62 -15.48 14.60
N PRO A 3 -30.99 -14.96 15.67
CA PRO A 3 -29.93 -13.96 15.52
C PRO A 3 -28.74 -14.54 14.76
N HIS A 4 -28.03 -13.69 14.01
CA HIS A 4 -26.81 -14.09 13.29
C HIS A 4 -25.78 -14.70 14.27
N PRO A 5 -25.09 -15.81 13.95
CA PRO A 5 -24.15 -16.45 14.88
C PRO A 5 -23.04 -15.52 15.40
N TRP A 6 -22.59 -14.61 14.53
CA TRP A 6 -21.59 -13.58 14.83
C TRP A 6 -22.15 -12.35 15.55
N LEU A 7 -23.41 -12.35 15.99
CA LEU A 7 -23.93 -11.29 16.86
C LEU A 7 -23.23 -11.30 18.24
N SER A 8 -22.74 -12.45 18.70
CA SER A 8 -21.92 -12.56 19.90
C SER A 8 -20.52 -13.06 19.55
N LEU A 9 -19.58 -12.12 19.38
CA LEU A 9 -18.17 -12.43 19.18
C LEU A 9 -17.58 -13.28 20.33
N PRO A 10 -17.88 -13.01 21.62
CA PRO A 10 -17.49 -13.91 22.71
C PRO A 10 -17.93 -15.35 22.52
N SER A 11 -19.12 -15.58 21.93
CA SER A 11 -19.61 -16.94 21.66
C SER A 11 -18.83 -17.62 20.53
N GLN A 12 -18.41 -16.87 19.50
CA GLN A 12 -17.64 -17.40 18.38
C GLN A 12 -16.16 -17.61 18.70
N LEU A 13 -15.57 -16.70 19.48
CA LEU A 13 -14.12 -16.65 19.73
C LEU A 13 -13.74 -17.16 21.13
N GLY A 14 -14.71 -17.41 22.01
CA GLY A 14 -14.49 -17.71 23.42
C GLY A 14 -13.54 -18.88 23.68
N SER A 15 -13.61 -19.93 22.87
CA SER A 15 -12.71 -21.09 22.95
C SER A 15 -11.24 -20.76 22.63
N CYS A 16 -10.99 -19.63 21.96
CA CYS A 16 -9.67 -19.22 21.50
C CYS A 16 -9.06 -18.04 22.29
N LEU A 17 -9.83 -17.36 23.17
CA LEU A 17 -9.34 -16.17 23.89
C LEU A 17 -8.20 -16.46 24.87
N CYS A 18 -8.22 -17.62 25.52
CA CYS A 18 -7.12 -18.06 26.39
C CYS A 18 -5.83 -18.27 25.58
N LYS A 19 -5.91 -19.00 24.47
CA LYS A 19 -4.80 -19.21 23.53
C LYS A 19 -4.28 -17.89 22.94
N LEU A 20 -5.17 -16.96 22.60
CA LEU A 20 -4.82 -15.62 22.13
C LEU A 20 -4.00 -14.86 23.18
N THR A 21 -4.46 -14.85 24.43
CA THR A 21 -3.76 -14.18 25.54
C THR A 21 -2.35 -14.75 25.74
N GLU A 22 -2.21 -16.07 25.78
CA GLU A 22 -0.90 -16.75 25.91
C GLU A 22 0.03 -16.44 24.73
N SER A 23 -0.52 -16.42 23.52
CA SER A 23 0.25 -16.11 22.31
C SER A 23 0.73 -14.66 22.32
N LEU A 24 -0.11 -13.70 22.69
CA LEU A 24 0.25 -12.28 22.78
C LEU A 24 1.33 -12.01 23.82
N ALA A 25 1.33 -12.75 24.94
CA ALA A 25 2.34 -12.63 25.98
C ALA A 25 3.76 -12.99 25.49
N THR A 26 3.88 -13.76 24.40
CA THR A 26 5.16 -14.24 23.86
C THR A 26 5.47 -13.76 22.43
N ASP A 27 4.53 -13.08 21.76
CA ASP A 27 4.74 -12.55 20.41
C ASP A 27 5.70 -11.34 20.42
N SER A 28 6.87 -11.53 19.81
CA SER A 28 7.94 -10.54 19.80
C SER A 28 7.54 -9.21 19.17
N ARG A 29 6.71 -9.22 18.12
CA ARG A 29 6.21 -8.00 17.47
C ARG A 29 5.28 -7.24 18.39
N PHE A 30 4.28 -7.90 18.98
CA PHE A 30 3.37 -7.28 19.94
C PHE A 30 4.13 -6.68 21.13
N GLN A 31 5.07 -7.43 21.70
CA GLN A 31 5.87 -6.97 22.85
C GLN A 31 6.77 -5.77 22.50
N ALA A 32 7.27 -5.67 21.26
CA ALA A 32 8.06 -4.51 20.82
C ALA A 32 7.27 -3.19 20.83
N PHE A 33 5.96 -3.23 20.62
CA PHE A 33 5.09 -2.05 20.68
C PHE A 33 4.48 -1.79 22.06
N CYS A 34 4.44 -2.79 22.94
CA CYS A 34 3.89 -2.64 24.29
C CYS A 34 4.95 -2.18 25.32
N ASN A 35 6.23 -2.45 25.09
CA ASN A 35 7.31 -2.21 26.05
C ASN A 35 8.23 -1.05 25.64
N LEU A 36 7.67 0.13 25.32
CA LEU A 36 8.41 1.31 24.83
C LEU A 36 9.12 2.13 25.94
N GLY A 37 9.24 1.59 27.15
CA GLY A 37 9.94 2.23 28.26
C GLY A 37 9.07 3.17 29.13
N PRO A 38 9.71 4.06 29.91
CA PRO A 38 9.01 4.95 30.85
C PRO A 38 8.03 5.87 30.12
N GLY A 39 6.72 5.65 30.31
CA GLY A 39 5.66 6.40 29.63
C GLY A 39 4.66 5.54 28.86
N ALA A 40 4.91 4.23 28.72
CA ALA A 40 3.89 3.29 28.25
C ALA A 40 2.67 3.34 29.18
N LYS A 41 1.54 3.81 28.65
CA LYS A 41 0.28 3.94 29.41
C LYS A 41 -0.49 2.63 29.31
N GLU A 42 -1.11 2.26 30.43
CA GLU A 42 -2.16 1.24 30.39
C GLU A 42 -3.30 1.75 29.50
N PHE A 43 -3.81 0.88 28.65
CA PHE A 43 -5.00 1.16 27.86
C PHE A 43 -5.75 -0.13 27.59
N ALA A 44 -7.01 0.02 27.19
CA ALA A 44 -7.83 -1.07 26.75
C ALA A 44 -8.56 -0.69 25.47
N PHE A 45 -8.77 -1.66 24.59
CA PHE A 45 -9.65 -1.50 23.45
C PHE A 45 -10.54 -2.72 23.31
N GLY A 46 -11.71 -2.53 22.72
CA GLY A 46 -12.67 -3.60 22.50
C GLY A 46 -12.97 -3.81 21.03
N TRP A 47 -13.60 -4.94 20.72
CA TRP A 47 -14.29 -5.12 19.45
C TRP A 47 -15.59 -5.92 19.63
N LYS A 48 -16.63 -5.53 18.88
CA LYS A 48 -17.98 -6.08 19.01
C LYS A 48 -18.73 -6.11 17.69
N ALA A 49 -19.78 -6.93 17.64
CA ALA A 49 -20.78 -6.82 16.59
C ALA A 49 -21.69 -5.61 16.84
N ALA A 50 -21.96 -4.83 15.79
CA ALA A 50 -22.95 -3.77 15.82
C ALA A 50 -24.32 -4.36 16.21
N GLY A 51 -25.03 -3.68 17.13
CA GLY A 51 -26.30 -4.17 17.69
C GLY A 51 -26.17 -5.23 18.79
N SER A 52 -24.96 -5.51 19.29
CA SER A 52 -24.71 -6.43 20.42
C SER A 52 -24.11 -5.71 21.61
N ASP A 53 -24.52 -6.08 22.83
CA ASP A 53 -23.89 -5.62 24.08
C ASP A 53 -22.65 -6.46 24.46
N SER A 54 -22.41 -7.56 23.74
CA SER A 54 -21.27 -8.45 23.98
C SER A 54 -20.00 -7.91 23.32
N VAL A 55 -19.01 -7.54 24.13
CA VAL A 55 -17.71 -7.04 23.66
C VAL A 55 -16.59 -7.95 24.14
N ILE A 56 -15.56 -8.13 23.30
CA ILE A 56 -14.27 -8.67 23.73
C ILE A 56 -13.35 -7.47 23.99
N VAL A 57 -12.71 -7.44 25.15
CA VAL A 57 -11.82 -6.36 25.57
C VAL A 57 -10.39 -6.91 25.71
N CYS A 58 -9.44 -6.19 25.13
CA CYS A 58 -8.02 -6.41 25.30
C CYS A 58 -7.45 -5.32 26.21
N HIS A 59 -6.97 -5.72 27.38
CA HIS A 59 -6.28 -4.84 28.33
C HIS A 59 -4.77 -4.98 28.13
N VAL A 60 -4.10 -3.87 27.88
CA VAL A 60 -2.65 -3.82 27.62
C VAL A 60 -1.98 -2.98 28.71
N LYS A 61 -1.01 -3.58 29.37
CA LYS A 61 -0.19 -2.98 30.43
C LYS A 61 1.29 -3.30 30.17
N PRO A 62 2.23 -2.51 30.71
CA PRO A 62 3.65 -2.86 30.61
C PRO A 62 3.91 -4.29 31.10
N GLY A 63 4.43 -5.16 30.22
CA GLY A 63 4.70 -6.57 30.51
C GLY A 63 3.48 -7.47 30.72
N HIS A 64 2.25 -7.01 30.51
CA HIS A 64 1.05 -7.82 30.71
C HIS A 64 -0.05 -7.52 29.69
N VAL A 65 -0.70 -8.56 29.19
CA VAL A 65 -1.84 -8.47 28.28
C VAL A 65 -2.91 -9.49 28.70
N SER A 66 -4.17 -9.10 28.60
CA SER A 66 -5.29 -10.02 28.80
C SER A 66 -6.41 -9.73 27.81
N VAL A 67 -7.04 -10.79 27.30
CA VAL A 67 -8.18 -10.70 26.38
C VAL A 67 -9.33 -11.54 26.91
N ALA A 68 -10.48 -10.91 27.15
CA ALA A 68 -11.65 -11.58 27.71
C ALA A 68 -12.96 -10.89 27.25
N PRO A 69 -14.11 -11.57 27.37
CA PRO A 69 -15.40 -10.88 27.31
C PRO A 69 -15.47 -9.83 28.42
N GLY A 70 -15.99 -8.64 28.11
CA GLY A 70 -16.07 -7.54 29.05
C GLY A 70 -17.25 -6.62 28.76
N SER A 71 -17.13 -5.36 29.15
CA SER A 71 -18.11 -4.30 28.91
C SER A 71 -17.52 -3.12 28.15
N GLU A 72 -18.35 -2.36 27.45
CA GLU A 72 -17.88 -1.22 26.65
C GLU A 72 -17.18 -0.15 27.49
N ALA A 73 -17.60 0.01 28.75
CA ALA A 73 -17.07 1.00 29.68
C ALA A 73 -15.60 0.74 30.07
N GLU A 74 -15.07 -0.46 29.82
CA GLU A 74 -13.67 -0.79 30.08
C GLU A 74 -12.72 -0.30 28.99
N ALA A 75 -13.23 -0.08 27.77
CA ALA A 75 -12.41 0.20 26.59
C ALA A 75 -12.29 1.71 26.33
N ASN A 76 -11.08 2.16 25.98
CA ASN A 76 -10.85 3.53 25.51
C ASN A 76 -11.48 3.77 24.14
N PHE A 77 -11.47 2.75 23.28
CA PHE A 77 -12.16 2.73 22.00
C PHE A 77 -12.61 1.32 21.63
N ILE A 78 -13.61 1.21 20.75
CA ILE A 78 -14.21 -0.06 20.32
C ILE A 78 -14.30 -0.11 18.80
N LEU A 79 -13.85 -1.22 18.25
CA LEU A 79 -14.02 -1.58 16.85
C LEU A 79 -15.40 -2.26 16.67
N SER A 80 -16.35 -1.58 16.03
CA SER A 80 -17.70 -2.08 15.78
C SER A 80 -17.92 -2.39 14.30
N ALA A 81 -18.43 -3.58 13.98
CA ALA A 81 -18.83 -3.94 12.61
C ALA A 81 -20.05 -4.86 12.62
N LEU A 82 -20.78 -4.97 11.52
CA LEU A 82 -21.94 -5.86 11.42
C LEU A 82 -21.54 -7.34 11.63
N PRO A 83 -22.44 -8.19 12.17
CA PRO A 83 -22.18 -9.62 12.34
C PRO A 83 -21.64 -10.31 11.07
N GLU A 84 -22.21 -10.00 9.91
CA GLU A 84 -21.83 -10.58 8.62
C GLU A 84 -20.42 -10.16 8.20
N GLN A 85 -19.97 -8.95 8.58
CA GLN A 85 -18.63 -8.44 8.28
C GLN A 85 -17.58 -9.11 9.17
N TRP A 86 -17.88 -9.32 10.45
CA TRP A 86 -17.03 -10.12 11.33
C TRP A 86 -16.91 -11.56 10.85
N GLU A 87 -18.01 -12.15 10.36
CA GLU A 87 -17.94 -13.47 9.73
C GLU A 87 -16.98 -13.50 8.54
N GLN A 88 -17.00 -12.49 7.66
CA GLN A 88 -16.03 -12.41 6.57
C GLN A 88 -14.60 -12.22 7.06
N PHE A 89 -14.37 -11.34 8.04
CA PHE A 89 -13.05 -11.07 8.62
C PHE A 89 -12.41 -12.35 9.18
N TYR A 90 -13.21 -13.17 9.85
CA TYR A 90 -12.77 -14.44 10.43
C TYR A 90 -12.95 -15.64 9.49
N LYS A 91 -13.10 -15.47 8.18
CA LYS A 91 -12.90 -16.60 7.25
C LYS A 91 -11.43 -17.03 7.23
N PRO A 92 -11.12 -18.32 6.99
CA PRO A 92 -9.72 -18.80 6.95
C PRO A 92 -8.82 -17.98 6.03
N ILE A 93 -9.34 -17.60 4.86
CA ILE A 93 -8.76 -16.59 3.98
C ILE A 93 -9.85 -15.55 3.73
N PRO A 94 -9.79 -14.38 4.39
CA PRO A 94 -10.75 -13.31 4.14
C PRO A 94 -10.60 -12.80 2.70
N VAL A 95 -11.71 -12.37 2.11
CA VAL A 95 -11.74 -11.67 0.81
C VAL A 95 -11.72 -10.16 1.04
N ALA A 96 -11.39 -9.38 0.02
CA ALA A 96 -11.49 -7.93 0.14
C ALA A 96 -12.93 -7.44 0.37
N PRO A 97 -13.13 -6.40 1.20
CA PRO A 97 -12.12 -5.64 1.96
C PRO A 97 -11.91 -6.14 3.40
N TYR A 98 -12.34 -7.37 3.71
CA TYR A 98 -12.38 -7.91 5.07
C TYR A 98 -11.05 -8.49 5.55
N GLN A 99 -9.97 -8.39 4.77
CA GLN A 99 -8.64 -8.85 5.17
C GLN A 99 -8.02 -8.06 6.32
N SER A 100 -8.57 -6.89 6.62
CA SER A 100 -8.17 -6.09 7.77
C SER A 100 -9.32 -5.21 8.24
N TYR A 101 -9.31 -4.81 9.51
CA TYR A 101 -10.26 -3.82 10.01
C TYR A 101 -10.08 -2.46 9.32
N TRP A 102 -8.85 -2.12 8.90
CA TRP A 102 -8.58 -0.94 8.08
C TRP A 102 -9.31 -0.98 6.73
N GLY A 103 -9.37 -2.15 6.09
CA GLY A 103 -10.15 -2.34 4.86
C GLY A 103 -11.65 -2.23 5.09
N MET A 104 -12.15 -2.71 6.22
CA MET A 104 -13.54 -2.55 6.64
C MET A 104 -13.91 -1.10 6.93
N VAL A 105 -13.04 -0.36 7.62
CA VAL A 105 -13.21 1.09 7.85
C VAL A 105 -13.18 1.84 6.52
N GLY A 106 -12.32 1.40 5.58
CA GLY A 106 -12.40 1.66 4.15
C GLY A 106 -12.68 3.11 3.78
N GLN A 107 -11.67 3.98 3.76
CA GLN A 107 -11.89 5.42 3.49
C GLN A 107 -12.40 5.70 2.05
N ASN A 108 -12.15 4.81 1.07
CA ASN A 108 -12.70 4.91 -0.29
C ASN A 108 -13.91 4.00 -0.54
N ILE A 109 -14.14 3.02 0.32
CA ILE A 109 -15.20 2.02 0.19
C ILE A 109 -15.91 1.87 1.54
N HIS A 110 -16.64 2.91 1.93
CA HIS A 110 -17.29 2.93 3.24
C HIS A 110 -18.25 1.74 3.37
N GLN A 111 -17.96 0.85 4.31
CA GLN A 111 -18.81 -0.27 4.64
C GLN A 111 -19.82 0.17 5.69
N ASP A 112 -21.10 0.14 5.34
CA ASP A 112 -22.16 0.47 6.29
C ASP A 112 -22.04 -0.39 7.57
N GLY A 113 -22.16 0.26 8.72
CA GLY A 113 -22.12 -0.41 10.03
C GLY A 113 -20.73 -0.70 10.60
N VAL A 114 -19.65 -0.29 9.91
CA VAL A 114 -18.29 -0.27 10.48
C VAL A 114 -18.02 1.08 11.14
N ASP A 115 -17.59 1.06 12.40
CA ASP A 115 -17.37 2.28 13.19
C ASP A 115 -16.23 2.12 14.21
N ILE A 116 -15.70 3.24 14.66
CA ILE A 116 -14.74 3.33 15.77
C ILE A 116 -15.43 4.13 16.86
N LEU A 117 -15.84 3.48 17.93
CA LEU A 117 -16.48 4.14 19.07
C LEU A 117 -15.42 4.59 20.07
N GLY A 118 -15.58 5.76 20.70
CA GLY A 118 -14.68 6.24 21.75
C GLY A 118 -13.51 7.08 21.23
N ASP A 119 -12.33 6.93 21.84
CA ASP A 119 -11.16 7.79 21.59
C ASP A 119 -10.44 7.45 20.26
N GLN A 120 -10.71 8.26 19.24
CA GLN A 120 -10.10 8.17 17.91
C GLN A 120 -8.57 8.37 17.93
N ASN A 121 -8.05 9.21 18.82
CA ASN A 121 -6.61 9.46 18.89
C ASN A 121 -5.89 8.21 19.43
N MET A 122 -6.49 7.52 20.41
CA MET A 122 -5.96 6.25 20.90
C MET A 122 -6.08 5.13 19.86
N PHE A 123 -7.18 5.08 19.10
CA PHE A 123 -7.31 4.15 17.97
C PHE A 123 -6.15 4.28 16.98
N VAL A 124 -5.82 5.51 16.60
CA VAL A 124 -4.71 5.80 15.67
C VAL A 124 -3.34 5.54 16.32
N ALA A 125 -3.12 6.00 17.55
CA ALA A 125 -1.83 5.90 18.24
C ALA A 125 -1.43 4.45 18.56
N TYR A 126 -2.40 3.57 18.80
CA TYR A 126 -2.19 2.17 19.17
C TYR A 126 -2.50 1.18 18.02
N ALA A 127 -2.51 1.67 16.77
CA ALA A 127 -2.76 0.87 15.57
C ALA A 127 -1.95 -0.42 15.48
N SER A 128 -0.64 -0.34 15.73
CA SER A 128 0.26 -1.51 15.73
C SER A 128 -0.13 -2.59 16.73
N ILE A 129 -0.79 -2.20 17.83
CA ILE A 129 -1.19 -3.11 18.90
C ILE A 129 -2.52 -3.75 18.57
N TRP A 130 -3.59 -2.97 18.35
CA TRP A 130 -4.92 -3.54 18.14
C TRP A 130 -4.99 -4.34 16.83
N ARG A 131 -4.28 -3.90 15.77
CA ARG A 131 -4.23 -4.64 14.50
C ARG A 131 -3.56 -6.00 14.70
N ARG A 132 -2.45 -6.05 15.44
CA ARG A 132 -1.75 -7.31 15.73
C ARG A 132 -2.60 -8.24 16.61
N VAL A 133 -3.37 -7.71 17.56
CA VAL A 133 -4.32 -8.49 18.36
C VAL A 133 -5.40 -9.12 17.47
N LEU A 134 -5.96 -8.38 16.51
CA LEU A 134 -6.94 -8.93 15.56
C LEU A 134 -6.34 -9.97 14.59
N GLU A 135 -5.10 -9.78 14.14
CA GLU A 135 -4.41 -10.84 13.37
C GLU A 135 -4.21 -12.09 14.22
N MET A 136 -3.76 -11.93 15.47
CA MET A 136 -3.50 -13.06 16.36
C MET A 136 -4.79 -13.74 16.83
N SER A 137 -5.92 -13.01 16.92
CA SER A 137 -7.21 -13.63 17.21
C SER A 137 -7.68 -14.51 16.05
N HIS A 138 -7.43 -14.09 14.81
CA HIS A 138 -7.62 -14.91 13.62
C HIS A 138 -6.70 -16.15 13.64
N GLU A 139 -5.40 -15.96 13.92
CA GLU A 139 -4.44 -17.06 14.05
C GLU A 139 -4.81 -18.04 15.19
N ALA A 140 -5.39 -17.54 16.29
CA ALA A 140 -5.84 -18.38 17.40
C ALA A 140 -7.00 -19.30 16.98
N LEU A 141 -7.90 -18.80 16.13
CA LEU A 141 -9.07 -19.51 15.60
C LEU A 141 -8.71 -20.51 14.50
N HIS A 142 -7.92 -20.11 13.49
CA HIS A 142 -7.66 -20.91 12.28
C HIS A 142 -6.26 -21.52 12.19
N GLY A 143 -5.35 -21.12 13.09
CA GLY A 143 -3.92 -21.33 12.90
C GLY A 143 -3.28 -20.22 12.06
N ARG A 144 -1.96 -20.27 11.90
CA ARG A 144 -1.22 -19.24 11.16
C ARG A 144 -1.67 -19.19 9.70
N MET A 145 -1.82 -17.97 9.19
CA MET A 145 -2.09 -17.71 7.78
C MET A 145 -1.03 -18.40 6.90
N GLN A 146 -1.45 -19.15 5.89
CA GLN A 146 -0.53 -19.74 4.94
C GLN A 146 -0.05 -18.66 3.97
N GLU A 147 1.21 -18.29 4.11
CA GLU A 147 1.88 -17.31 3.26
C GLU A 147 2.35 -17.94 1.94
N ASP A 148 2.43 -17.12 0.90
CA ASP A 148 3.07 -17.51 -0.35
C ASP A 148 4.57 -17.77 -0.17
N PRO A 149 5.16 -18.66 -0.98
CA PRO A 149 6.59 -18.92 -0.91
C PRO A 149 7.41 -17.71 -1.39
N VAL A 150 8.50 -17.42 -0.68
CA VAL A 150 9.52 -16.45 -1.10
C VAL A 150 10.65 -17.22 -1.77
N PRO A 151 10.95 -16.98 -3.06
CA PRO A 151 12.10 -17.58 -3.70
C PRO A 151 13.39 -17.17 -2.98
N PRO A 152 14.39 -18.07 -2.89
CA PRO A 152 15.70 -17.70 -2.35
C PRO A 152 16.38 -16.66 -3.25
N PRO A 153 17.29 -15.84 -2.71
CA PRO A 153 18.08 -14.92 -3.52
C PRO A 153 18.92 -15.67 -4.55
N LEU A 154 19.12 -15.06 -5.72
CA LEU A 154 19.90 -15.65 -6.83
C LEU A 154 21.40 -15.73 -6.53
N SER A 155 21.90 -14.79 -5.74
CA SER A 155 23.31 -14.63 -5.38
C SER A 155 23.45 -13.95 -4.01
N LEU A 156 24.69 -13.93 -3.48
CA LEU A 156 25.01 -13.23 -2.24
C LEU A 156 24.87 -11.70 -2.38
N GLU A 157 25.32 -11.16 -3.52
CA GLU A 157 25.15 -9.76 -3.89
C GLU A 157 23.93 -9.60 -4.80
N ASP A 158 23.20 -8.50 -4.64
CA ASP A 158 22.06 -8.18 -5.49
C ASP A 158 22.52 -7.62 -6.85
N ALA A 159 21.59 -7.52 -7.81
CA ALA A 159 21.88 -6.98 -9.14
C ALA A 159 21.76 -5.45 -9.22
N ILE A 160 21.49 -4.77 -8.10
CA ILE A 160 21.07 -3.38 -8.06
C ILE A 160 22.27 -2.47 -7.81
N VAL A 161 22.43 -1.46 -8.65
CA VAL A 161 23.43 -0.42 -8.47
C VAL A 161 22.75 0.94 -8.28
N GLY A 162 22.94 1.52 -7.10
CA GLY A 162 22.43 2.85 -6.74
C GLY A 162 23.40 3.99 -7.08
N ARG A 163 22.87 5.09 -7.63
CA ARG A 163 23.62 6.32 -7.95
C ARG A 163 22.75 7.55 -7.71
N TYR A 164 23.39 8.72 -7.79
CA TYR A 164 22.71 10.00 -7.76
C TYR A 164 22.83 10.74 -9.08
N VAL A 165 21.79 11.48 -9.44
CA VAL A 165 21.78 12.41 -10.58
C VAL A 165 21.15 13.73 -10.17
N TYR A 166 21.56 14.84 -10.79
CA TYR A 166 20.89 16.12 -10.62
C TYR A 166 19.81 16.27 -11.69
N VAL A 167 18.61 16.67 -11.25
CA VAL A 167 17.48 17.01 -12.11
C VAL A 167 16.92 18.37 -11.68
N SER A 168 16.16 19.02 -12.56
CA SER A 168 15.48 20.28 -12.25
C SER A 168 13.99 20.19 -12.59
N PRO A 169 13.18 19.41 -11.84
CA PRO A 169 11.75 19.29 -12.09
C PRO A 169 11.05 20.65 -11.99
N PRO A 170 10.11 20.96 -12.89
CA PRO A 170 9.23 22.11 -12.75
C PRO A 170 8.57 22.15 -11.36
N GLY A 171 8.45 23.33 -10.75
CA GLY A 171 7.85 23.52 -9.43
C GLY A 171 8.74 23.17 -8.23
N TRP A 172 9.58 22.13 -8.34
CA TRP A 172 10.52 21.74 -7.27
C TRP A 172 11.92 22.36 -7.44
N GLY A 173 12.34 22.73 -8.65
CA GLY A 173 13.67 23.28 -8.87
C GLY A 173 14.77 22.22 -8.81
N ARG A 174 16.04 22.66 -8.73
CA ARG A 174 17.17 21.73 -8.81
C ARG A 174 17.25 20.87 -7.56
N THR A 175 17.45 19.57 -7.76
CA THR A 175 17.59 18.61 -6.66
C THR A 175 18.42 17.40 -7.06
N LYS A 176 18.94 16.68 -6.05
CA LYS A 176 19.70 15.45 -6.21
C LYS A 176 18.76 14.26 -6.02
N VAL A 177 18.56 13.50 -7.08
CA VAL A 177 17.69 12.33 -7.08
C VAL A 177 18.53 11.06 -7.01
N PHE A 178 18.17 10.17 -6.09
CA PHE A 178 18.69 8.82 -6.01
C PHE A 178 17.94 7.92 -6.98
N TYR A 179 18.69 7.11 -7.72
CA TYR A 179 18.14 6.12 -8.62
C TYR A 179 18.94 4.83 -8.54
N GLU A 180 18.28 3.73 -8.88
CA GLU A 180 18.82 2.38 -8.86
C GLU A 180 18.57 1.73 -10.20
N GLN A 181 19.54 0.94 -10.66
CA GLN A 181 19.43 0.20 -11.92
C GLN A 181 19.85 -1.26 -11.78
N SER A 182 19.22 -2.12 -12.57
CA SER A 182 19.56 -3.53 -12.74
C SER A 182 19.22 -4.00 -14.16
N GLY A 183 19.72 -5.17 -14.55
CA GLY A 183 19.55 -5.71 -15.90
C GLY A 183 20.53 -5.13 -16.94
N SER A 184 20.50 -5.68 -18.15
CA SER A 184 21.44 -5.36 -19.23
C SER A 184 21.01 -4.13 -20.04
N GLU A 185 21.97 -3.28 -20.45
CA GLU A 185 21.72 -2.15 -21.34
C GLU A 185 21.20 -2.54 -22.74
N GLN A 186 21.26 -3.83 -23.09
CA GLN A 186 20.74 -4.37 -24.35
C GLN A 186 19.23 -4.64 -24.30
N HIS A 187 18.65 -4.64 -23.10
CA HIS A 187 17.23 -4.89 -22.90
C HIS A 187 16.41 -3.59 -22.95
N PRO A 188 15.11 -3.66 -23.28
CA PRO A 188 14.21 -2.51 -23.20
C PRO A 188 14.22 -1.85 -21.82
N ASP A 189 14.14 -0.52 -21.81
CA ASP A 189 14.05 0.27 -20.58
C ASP A 189 12.67 0.13 -19.93
N ILE A 190 12.65 -0.09 -18.62
CA ILE A 190 11.47 0.08 -17.78
C ILE A 190 11.80 0.98 -16.59
N LEU A 191 10.93 1.96 -16.34
CA LEU A 191 11.03 2.91 -15.25
C LEU A 191 9.92 2.63 -14.22
N PHE A 192 10.33 2.33 -12.99
CA PHE A 192 9.43 2.06 -11.88
C PHE A 192 9.18 3.30 -11.02
N LEU A 193 7.91 3.51 -10.65
CA LEU A 193 7.46 4.62 -9.81
C LEU A 193 6.94 4.09 -8.47
N HIS A 194 7.52 4.55 -7.36
CA HIS A 194 7.09 4.16 -6.01
C HIS A 194 5.72 4.74 -5.65
N THR A 195 5.07 4.16 -4.64
CA THR A 195 3.81 4.65 -4.09
C THR A 195 4.02 5.83 -3.15
N ALA A 196 2.92 6.49 -2.75
CA ALA A 196 2.92 7.64 -1.87
C ALA A 196 3.71 7.36 -0.58
N GLY A 197 4.58 8.28 -0.16
CA GLY A 197 5.32 8.19 1.11
C GLY A 197 6.36 7.08 1.19
N SER A 198 6.64 6.40 0.07
CA SER A 198 7.59 5.30 -0.03
C SER A 198 8.78 5.65 -0.93
N ASP A 199 9.53 4.65 -1.38
CA ASP A 199 10.72 4.84 -2.21
C ASP A 199 11.01 3.61 -3.10
N SER A 200 12.07 3.69 -3.89
CA SER A 200 12.48 2.67 -4.88
C SER A 200 12.70 1.27 -4.31
N ARG A 201 12.89 1.11 -2.99
CA ARG A 201 13.01 -0.21 -2.34
C ARG A 201 11.80 -1.12 -2.58
N GLN A 202 10.63 -0.53 -2.87
CA GLN A 202 9.42 -1.27 -3.24
C GLN A 202 9.59 -2.17 -4.47
N TYR A 203 10.56 -1.86 -5.35
CA TYR A 203 10.81 -2.64 -6.56
C TYR A 203 12.02 -3.56 -6.47
N HIS A 204 12.73 -3.61 -5.33
CA HIS A 204 13.94 -4.44 -5.18
C HIS A 204 13.68 -5.92 -5.48
N GLY A 205 12.53 -6.45 -5.06
CA GLY A 205 12.15 -7.83 -5.34
C GLY A 205 11.94 -8.10 -6.84
N VAL A 206 11.42 -7.13 -7.59
CA VAL A 206 11.23 -7.20 -9.05
C VAL A 206 12.58 -7.04 -9.77
N MET A 207 13.40 -6.09 -9.33
CA MET A 207 14.72 -5.77 -9.90
C MET A 207 15.76 -6.88 -9.70
N ASN A 208 15.54 -7.78 -8.74
CA ASN A 208 16.36 -8.97 -8.53
C ASN A 208 15.72 -10.27 -9.05
N GLU A 209 14.58 -10.19 -9.72
CA GLU A 209 13.87 -11.37 -10.22
C GLU A 209 14.47 -11.85 -11.55
N ALA A 210 14.76 -13.16 -11.67
CA ALA A 210 15.49 -13.72 -12.80
C ALA A 210 14.83 -13.49 -14.17
N ARG A 211 13.49 -13.60 -14.26
CA ARG A 211 12.72 -13.35 -15.48
C ARG A 211 12.79 -11.88 -15.89
N MET A 212 12.83 -10.98 -14.91
CA MET A 212 12.95 -9.54 -15.14
C MET A 212 14.37 -9.14 -15.55
N LEU A 213 15.40 -9.64 -14.87
CA LEU A 213 16.81 -9.43 -15.21
C LEU A 213 17.15 -9.88 -16.64
N ALA A 214 16.52 -10.96 -17.11
CA ALA A 214 16.68 -11.48 -18.46
C ALA A 214 15.87 -10.73 -19.53
N LYS A 215 14.98 -9.81 -19.15
CA LYS A 215 14.01 -9.17 -20.05
C LYS A 215 14.17 -7.66 -20.17
N CYS A 216 14.51 -6.96 -19.09
CA CYS A 216 14.46 -5.50 -19.02
C CYS A 216 15.75 -4.89 -18.44
N ARG A 217 16.07 -3.68 -18.90
CA ARG A 217 16.91 -2.75 -18.13
C ARG A 217 15.99 -1.98 -17.21
N MET A 218 16.09 -2.25 -15.92
CA MET A 218 15.18 -1.69 -14.92
C MET A 218 15.80 -0.49 -14.26
N THR A 219 15.02 0.59 -14.13
CA THR A 219 15.38 1.78 -13.37
C THR A 219 14.27 2.08 -12.37
N ALA A 220 14.61 2.35 -11.12
CA ALA A 220 13.72 2.93 -10.12
C ALA A 220 14.38 4.20 -9.57
N PHE A 221 13.59 5.19 -9.18
CA PHE A 221 14.13 6.40 -8.55
C PHE A 221 13.25 6.86 -7.41
N ASP A 222 13.86 7.57 -6.46
CA ASP A 222 13.14 8.18 -5.35
C ASP A 222 12.73 9.60 -5.75
N LEU A 223 11.45 9.96 -5.63
CA LEU A 223 11.02 11.34 -5.83
C LEU A 223 11.79 12.31 -4.92
N PRO A 224 11.92 13.59 -5.27
CA PRO A 224 12.54 14.57 -4.39
C PRO A 224 11.92 14.54 -2.99
N GLY A 225 12.78 14.54 -1.96
CA GLY A 225 12.37 14.42 -0.55
C GLY A 225 12.04 12.99 -0.07
N HIS A 226 12.09 11.99 -0.94
CA HIS A 226 11.80 10.58 -0.62
C HIS A 226 13.07 9.75 -0.49
N GLY A 227 12.99 8.66 0.28
CA GLY A 227 14.05 7.66 0.38
C GLY A 227 15.43 8.29 0.58
N ARG A 228 16.30 8.13 -0.42
CA ARG A 228 17.66 8.68 -0.44
C ARG A 228 17.79 9.96 -1.27
N SER A 229 16.74 10.40 -1.97
CA SER A 229 16.69 11.66 -2.71
C SER A 229 16.66 12.86 -1.76
N PHE A 230 17.26 13.96 -2.21
CA PHE A 230 17.29 15.20 -1.44
C PHE A 230 15.96 15.93 -1.60
N PRO A 231 15.50 16.67 -0.57
CA PRO A 231 14.42 17.62 -0.77
C PRO A 231 14.87 18.67 -1.81
N PRO A 232 13.98 19.17 -2.66
CA PRO A 232 14.30 20.25 -3.58
C PRO A 232 14.79 21.52 -2.87
N GLU A 233 15.67 22.28 -3.52
CA GLU A 233 16.24 23.51 -2.98
C GLU A 233 15.17 24.56 -2.59
N THR A 234 14.02 24.55 -3.26
CA THR A 234 12.91 25.48 -2.99
C THR A 234 11.92 24.96 -1.94
N GLN A 235 12.05 23.71 -1.49
CA GLN A 235 11.09 23.11 -0.57
C GLN A 235 11.28 23.65 0.86
N ILE A 236 10.20 24.15 1.44
CA ILE A 236 10.15 24.51 2.86
C ILE A 236 9.86 23.24 3.69
N PRO A 237 10.58 23.00 4.81
CA PRO A 237 10.29 21.86 5.68
C PRO A 237 8.80 21.79 6.09
N GLY A 238 8.18 20.62 5.91
CA GLY A 238 6.76 20.38 6.20
C GLY A 238 5.76 20.88 5.15
N SER A 239 6.24 21.44 4.03
CA SER A 239 5.40 21.95 2.94
C SER A 239 5.45 21.11 1.65
N TYR A 240 5.93 19.86 1.73
CA TYR A 240 5.94 18.98 0.56
C TYR A 240 4.50 18.78 0.06
N THR A 241 4.31 18.89 -1.24
CA THR A 241 3.07 18.57 -1.95
C THR A 241 3.43 18.17 -3.37
N ASN A 242 2.64 17.27 -3.92
CA ASN A 242 2.81 16.70 -5.25
C ASN A 242 1.62 17.08 -6.13
N THR A 243 1.86 17.28 -7.42
CA THR A 243 0.85 17.65 -8.43
C THR A 243 1.13 16.94 -9.74
N GLU A 244 0.14 16.87 -10.63
CA GLU A 244 0.33 16.24 -11.95
C GLU A 244 1.55 16.82 -12.70
N GLU A 245 1.69 18.15 -12.74
CA GLU A 245 2.78 18.82 -13.46
C GLU A 245 4.16 18.60 -12.81
N THR A 246 4.24 18.63 -11.48
CA THR A 246 5.51 18.40 -10.77
C THR A 246 5.96 16.95 -10.91
N TYR A 247 5.03 16.00 -10.81
CA TYR A 247 5.32 14.57 -10.94
C TYR A 247 5.72 14.20 -12.36
N VAL A 248 4.91 14.55 -13.37
CA VAL A 248 5.22 14.29 -14.79
C VAL A 248 6.52 14.99 -15.19
N GLY A 249 6.70 16.24 -14.75
CA GLY A 249 7.91 17.01 -14.99
C GLY A 249 9.16 16.37 -14.39
N CYS A 250 9.08 15.80 -13.18
CA CYS A 250 10.18 15.08 -12.58
C CYS A 250 10.54 13.81 -13.36
N ILE A 251 9.54 13.03 -13.77
CA ILE A 251 9.74 11.81 -14.56
C ILE A 251 10.42 12.14 -15.89
N ARG A 252 9.99 13.21 -16.57
CA ARG A 252 10.63 13.72 -17.79
C ARG A 252 12.12 14.02 -17.57
N GLU A 253 12.46 14.72 -16.49
CA GLU A 253 13.83 15.07 -16.18
C GLU A 253 14.69 13.84 -15.87
N VAL A 254 14.14 12.84 -15.18
CA VAL A 254 14.83 11.57 -14.92
C VAL A 254 15.06 10.79 -16.22
N ILE A 255 14.05 10.63 -17.06
CA ILE A 255 14.17 9.97 -18.38
C ILE A 255 15.29 10.64 -19.20
N ARG A 256 15.28 11.98 -19.27
CA ARG A 256 16.30 12.74 -20.01
C ARG A 256 17.69 12.60 -19.40
N ALA A 257 17.82 12.75 -18.08
CA ALA A 257 19.11 12.75 -17.40
C ALA A 257 19.80 11.38 -17.45
N LEU A 258 19.02 10.29 -17.45
CA LEU A 258 19.52 8.92 -17.54
C LEU A 258 19.59 8.40 -18.99
N GLY A 259 19.07 9.15 -19.96
CA GLY A 259 19.09 8.77 -21.38
C GLY A 259 18.25 7.54 -21.69
N LEU A 260 17.15 7.32 -20.96
CA LEU A 260 16.26 6.17 -21.16
C LEU A 260 15.58 6.28 -22.53
N LYS A 261 15.51 5.17 -23.28
CA LYS A 261 15.05 5.15 -24.67
C LYS A 261 13.67 4.51 -24.77
N LYS A 262 12.64 5.34 -24.94
CA LYS A 262 11.25 4.87 -25.00
C LYS A 262 10.90 3.93 -23.84
N PRO A 263 11.18 4.31 -22.57
CA PRO A 263 10.95 3.42 -21.45
C PRO A 263 9.47 3.04 -21.35
N ILE A 264 9.22 1.82 -20.91
CA ILE A 264 7.93 1.45 -20.32
C ILE A 264 7.87 2.10 -18.94
N VAL A 265 6.80 2.83 -18.61
CA VAL A 265 6.64 3.39 -17.25
C VAL A 265 5.63 2.56 -16.48
N CYS A 266 6.02 2.09 -15.30
CA CYS A 266 5.21 1.22 -14.45
C CYS A 266 5.18 1.77 -13.02
N GLY A 267 3.99 1.88 -12.43
CA GLY A 267 3.84 2.45 -11.09
C GLY A 267 2.55 2.01 -10.42
N ALA A 268 2.57 1.87 -9.09
CA ALA A 268 1.39 1.56 -8.27
C ALA A 268 0.80 2.82 -7.62
N SER A 269 -0.50 2.84 -7.34
CA SER A 269 -1.17 3.92 -6.59
C SER A 269 -1.04 5.27 -7.30
N MET A 270 -0.46 6.30 -6.67
CA MET A 270 -0.09 7.55 -7.35
C MET A 270 0.78 7.31 -8.60
N GLY A 271 1.67 6.33 -8.56
CA GLY A 271 2.48 5.90 -9.70
C GLY A 271 1.60 5.37 -10.84
N GLY A 272 0.47 4.72 -10.51
CA GLY A 272 -0.53 4.27 -11.47
C GLY A 272 -1.31 5.43 -12.08
N HIS A 273 -1.75 6.40 -11.27
CA HIS A 273 -2.42 7.61 -11.78
C HIS A 273 -1.53 8.41 -12.73
N VAL A 274 -0.28 8.68 -12.33
CA VAL A 274 0.64 9.44 -13.17
C VAL A 274 1.00 8.67 -14.45
N CYS A 275 0.97 7.33 -14.47
CA CYS A 275 1.11 6.56 -15.71
C CYS A 275 0.03 6.93 -16.75
N LEU A 276 -1.21 7.18 -16.33
CA LEU A 276 -2.28 7.63 -17.23
C LEU A 276 -2.03 9.07 -17.72
N ALA A 277 -1.53 9.95 -16.84
CA ALA A 277 -1.10 11.30 -17.22
C ALA A 277 0.06 11.28 -18.24
N ILE A 278 1.03 10.38 -18.04
CA ILE A 278 2.15 10.14 -18.93
C ILE A 278 1.68 9.63 -20.29
N ALA A 279 0.70 8.71 -20.32
CA ALA A 279 0.18 8.18 -21.58
C ALA A 279 -0.45 9.27 -22.46
N LEU A 280 -1.13 10.26 -21.86
CA LEU A 280 -1.64 11.45 -22.56
C LEU A 280 -0.52 12.33 -23.15
N ARG A 281 0.69 12.27 -22.57
CA ARG A 281 1.85 13.11 -22.90
C ARG A 281 3.02 12.28 -23.44
N ALA A 282 2.77 11.07 -23.92
CA ALA A 282 3.84 10.09 -24.15
C ALA A 282 4.88 10.55 -25.18
N GLU A 283 4.45 11.23 -26.25
CA GLU A 283 5.34 11.80 -27.25
C GLU A 283 6.23 12.92 -26.68
N GLU A 284 5.68 13.78 -25.83
CA GLU A 284 6.44 14.85 -25.15
C GLU A 284 7.53 14.24 -24.25
N LEU A 285 7.20 13.13 -23.59
CA LEU A 285 8.05 12.48 -22.60
C LEU A 285 9.00 11.44 -23.20
N GLY A 286 8.80 11.06 -24.46
CA GLY A 286 9.53 9.98 -25.11
C GLY A 286 9.28 8.63 -24.46
N VAL A 287 8.05 8.34 -24.00
CA VAL A 287 7.66 7.08 -23.35
C VAL A 287 7.11 6.08 -24.36
N GLY A 288 7.48 4.81 -24.23
CA GLY A 288 7.12 3.74 -25.18
C GLY A 288 5.84 2.97 -24.83
N GLY A 289 5.34 3.13 -23.61
CA GLY A 289 4.12 2.48 -23.12
C GLY A 289 4.02 2.61 -21.61
N VAL A 290 2.84 2.33 -21.05
CA VAL A 290 2.62 2.41 -19.60
C VAL A 290 1.93 1.17 -19.05
N ILE A 291 2.30 0.83 -17.80
CA ILE A 291 1.69 -0.23 -17.01
C ILE A 291 1.17 0.39 -15.70
N PRO A 292 -0.02 1.03 -15.71
CA PRO A 292 -0.63 1.57 -14.51
C PRO A 292 -1.04 0.43 -13.58
N CYS A 293 -0.37 0.32 -12.43
CA CYS A 293 -0.76 -0.60 -11.38
C CYS A 293 -1.61 0.14 -10.34
N GLN A 294 -2.71 -0.46 -9.86
CA GLN A 294 -3.59 0.16 -8.85
C GLN A 294 -3.96 1.62 -9.20
N GLY A 295 -4.21 1.88 -10.48
CA GLY A 295 -4.49 3.20 -11.02
C GLY A 295 -5.89 3.28 -11.61
N CYS A 296 -6.52 4.45 -11.52
CA CYS A 296 -7.76 4.75 -12.21
C CYS A 296 -7.79 6.22 -12.67
N ASP A 297 -8.85 6.62 -13.37
CA ASP A 297 -8.97 7.98 -13.88
C ASP A 297 -9.29 9.02 -12.81
N PHE A 298 -9.75 8.61 -11.62
CA PHE A 298 -9.98 9.52 -10.49
C PHE A 298 -10.22 8.75 -9.18
N THR A 299 -9.58 9.18 -8.10
CA THR A 299 -9.98 8.86 -6.73
C THR A 299 -10.13 10.13 -5.92
N ASN A 300 -11.08 10.13 -4.98
CA ASN A 300 -11.21 11.18 -3.99
C ASN A 300 -11.59 10.56 -2.64
N MET A 301 -11.16 11.20 -1.56
CA MET A 301 -11.32 10.72 -0.21
C MET A 301 -11.49 11.89 0.76
N ASP A 302 -12.42 11.75 1.71
CA ASP A 302 -12.52 12.66 2.85
C ASP A 302 -11.36 12.38 3.83
N ARG A 303 -10.27 13.14 3.66
CA ARG A 303 -9.03 12.94 4.42
C ARG A 303 -9.25 13.29 5.90
N GLN A 304 -8.88 12.37 6.79
CA GLN A 304 -8.94 12.54 8.25
C GLN A 304 -7.74 13.30 8.85
N TRP A 305 -6.73 13.62 8.03
CA TRP A 305 -5.52 14.40 8.40
C TRP A 305 -4.60 13.78 9.47
N TRP A 306 -4.84 12.54 9.91
CA TRP A 306 -3.94 11.83 10.83
C TRP A 306 -2.52 11.68 10.27
N ASP A 307 -2.40 11.54 8.95
CA ASP A 307 -1.14 11.36 8.23
C ASP A 307 -0.28 12.64 8.14
N ARG A 308 -0.76 13.78 8.66
CA ARG A 308 0.01 15.04 8.81
C ARG A 308 -0.12 15.68 10.19
N SER A 309 -0.89 15.08 11.09
CA SER A 309 -1.08 15.64 12.44
C SER A 309 0.24 15.66 13.21
N VAL A 310 0.49 16.76 13.93
CA VAL A 310 1.62 16.89 14.86
C VAL A 310 1.40 16.11 16.17
N SER A 311 0.16 15.67 16.41
CA SER A 311 -0.21 14.88 17.60
C SER A 311 -0.23 13.38 17.32
N VAL A 312 -0.11 12.98 16.05
CA VAL A 312 -0.05 11.58 15.62
C VAL A 312 1.37 11.27 15.17
N ASN A 313 1.94 10.16 15.66
CA ASN A 313 3.20 9.68 15.14
C ASN A 313 2.99 9.02 13.77
N GLN A 314 3.29 9.76 12.70
CA GLN A 314 3.15 9.30 11.31
C GLN A 314 4.01 8.06 10.99
N SER A 315 5.18 7.92 11.62
CA SER A 315 6.02 6.73 11.48
C SER A 315 5.40 5.46 12.08
N LEU A 316 4.31 5.58 12.85
CA LEU A 316 3.51 4.45 13.32
C LEU A 316 2.17 4.37 12.61
N PHE A 317 1.46 5.48 12.44
CA PHE A 317 0.14 5.47 11.82
C PHE A 317 0.18 5.09 10.33
N ASN A 318 1.02 5.77 9.53
CA ASN A 318 1.06 5.58 8.08
C ASN A 318 1.35 4.12 7.70
N PRO A 319 2.37 3.43 8.26
CA PRO A 319 2.62 2.04 7.92
C PRO A 319 1.52 1.09 8.40
N GLU A 320 0.80 1.40 9.48
CA GLU A 320 -0.33 0.58 9.94
C GLU A 320 -1.55 0.73 9.04
N TRP A 321 -1.85 1.95 8.61
CA TRP A 321 -2.97 2.22 7.72
C TRP A 321 -2.79 1.49 6.38
N ILE A 322 -1.60 1.60 5.79
CA ILE A 322 -1.31 0.93 4.51
C ILE A 322 -1.22 -0.59 4.64
N TYR A 323 -0.89 -1.11 5.82
CA TYR A 323 -0.77 -2.55 6.04
C TYR A 323 -2.08 -3.28 5.76
N GLY A 324 -3.21 -2.60 6.00
CA GLY A 324 -4.53 -3.13 5.72
C GLY A 324 -4.87 -3.33 4.25
N MET A 325 -4.07 -2.77 3.32
CA MET A 325 -4.26 -2.88 1.87
C MET A 325 -3.50 -4.04 1.22
N MET A 326 -2.69 -4.78 1.98
CA MET A 326 -1.96 -5.94 1.46
C MET A 326 -2.81 -7.20 1.46
N ALA A 327 -2.50 -8.14 0.56
CA ALA A 327 -3.14 -9.46 0.56
C ALA A 327 -2.80 -10.23 1.85
N PRO A 328 -3.76 -10.97 2.45
CA PRO A 328 -3.52 -11.73 3.69
C PRO A 328 -2.46 -12.82 3.51
N THR A 329 -2.32 -13.37 2.29
CA THR A 329 -1.36 -14.43 1.94
C THR A 329 0.00 -13.90 1.49
N ALA A 330 0.18 -12.58 1.39
CA ALA A 330 1.47 -11.99 1.03
C ALA A 330 2.55 -12.39 2.07
N PRO A 331 3.78 -12.74 1.63
CA PRO A 331 4.84 -13.13 2.53
C PRO A 331 5.11 -12.10 3.62
N ARG A 332 5.28 -12.56 4.86
CA ARG A 332 5.46 -11.69 6.02
C ARG A 332 6.70 -10.81 5.90
N ILE A 333 7.81 -11.34 5.37
CA ILE A 333 9.04 -10.58 5.17
C ILE A 333 8.81 -9.37 4.24
N ASN A 334 7.96 -9.53 3.24
CA ASN A 334 7.58 -8.48 2.29
C ASN A 334 6.61 -7.47 2.92
N ARG A 335 5.58 -7.96 3.63
CA ARG A 335 4.65 -7.09 4.38
C ARG A 335 5.39 -6.24 5.42
N ASP A 336 6.40 -6.80 6.06
CA ASP A 336 7.24 -6.13 7.06
C ASP A 336 8.18 -5.10 6.40
N MET A 337 8.69 -5.38 5.20
CA MET A 337 9.45 -4.41 4.39
C MET A 337 8.57 -3.23 3.98
N VAL A 338 7.35 -3.48 3.49
CA VAL A 338 6.39 -2.43 3.15
C VAL A 338 6.12 -1.55 4.37
N TRP A 339 5.79 -2.16 5.52
CA TRP A 339 5.62 -1.45 6.79
C TRP A 339 6.86 -0.59 7.12
N HIS A 340 8.06 -1.14 6.99
CA HIS A 340 9.31 -0.43 7.27
C HIS A 340 9.49 0.80 6.38
N CYS A 341 9.31 0.69 5.06
CA CYS A 341 9.43 1.82 4.14
C CYS A 341 8.50 2.96 4.56
N TYR A 342 7.24 2.66 4.85
CA TYR A 342 6.25 3.66 5.26
C TYR A 342 6.52 4.28 6.63
N SER A 343 7.20 3.56 7.53
CA SER A 343 7.65 4.09 8.83
C SER A 343 8.82 5.08 8.71
N SER A 344 9.58 5.01 7.60
CA SER A 344 10.86 5.70 7.42
C SER A 344 10.80 7.04 6.69
N GLN A 345 9.60 7.55 6.42
CA GLN A 345 9.40 8.80 5.69
C GLN A 345 9.72 10.04 6.51
N ALA A 346 10.05 11.15 5.83
CA ALA A 346 10.08 12.47 6.46
C ALA A 346 8.65 13.01 6.68
N PHE A 347 8.51 13.89 7.68
CA PHE A 347 7.22 14.47 8.07
C PHE A 347 6.48 15.11 6.88
N GLY A 348 5.23 14.72 6.67
CA GLY A 348 4.34 15.29 5.65
C GLY A 348 4.62 14.84 4.20
N ILE A 349 5.60 13.96 3.96
CA ILE A 349 5.88 13.45 2.62
C ILE A 349 4.70 12.62 2.08
N PHE A 350 4.27 11.60 2.83
CA PHE A 350 3.10 10.80 2.46
C PHE A 350 1.85 11.67 2.27
N HIS A 351 1.64 12.66 3.14
CA HIS A 351 0.52 13.58 3.00
C HIS A 351 0.54 14.34 1.67
N GLY A 352 1.70 14.89 1.31
CA GLY A 352 1.86 15.68 0.10
C GLY A 352 1.72 14.85 -1.18
N ASP A 353 2.10 13.57 -1.15
CA ASP A 353 1.81 12.65 -2.24
C ASP A 353 0.31 12.32 -2.35
N LEU A 354 -0.37 12.17 -1.21
CA LEU A 354 -1.80 11.94 -1.18
C LEU A 354 -2.60 13.14 -1.72
N ASP A 355 -2.04 14.36 -1.72
CA ASP A 355 -2.66 15.51 -2.40
C ASP A 355 -2.76 15.29 -3.91
N PHE A 356 -1.78 14.60 -4.52
CA PHE A 356 -1.87 14.19 -5.91
C PHE A 356 -2.81 13.00 -6.11
N TYR A 357 -2.68 11.96 -5.26
CA TYR A 357 -3.47 10.74 -5.39
C TYR A 357 -4.98 10.99 -5.23
N TYR A 358 -5.37 11.79 -4.23
CA TYR A 358 -6.76 12.16 -3.97
C TYR A 358 -7.07 13.57 -4.48
N GLY A 359 -7.79 13.65 -5.60
CA GLY A 359 -8.26 14.91 -6.18
C GLY A 359 -7.23 15.70 -7.00
N GLY A 360 -5.92 15.47 -6.82
CA GLY A 360 -4.87 16.14 -7.60
C GLY A 360 -4.67 15.59 -9.02
N TRP A 361 -5.20 14.40 -9.32
CA TRP A 361 -5.34 13.84 -10.66
C TRP A 361 -6.83 13.71 -11.02
N ASP A 362 -7.22 14.24 -12.18
CA ASP A 362 -8.55 14.04 -12.76
C ASP A 362 -8.44 13.74 -14.26
N GLY A 363 -8.52 12.45 -14.56
CA GLY A 363 -8.51 11.91 -15.90
C GLY A 363 -9.88 11.62 -16.48
N ARG A 364 -10.99 11.84 -15.75
CA ARG A 364 -12.34 11.32 -16.12
C ARG A 364 -12.80 11.69 -17.52
N THR A 365 -12.44 12.90 -17.97
CA THR A 365 -12.79 13.42 -19.29
C THR A 365 -11.67 13.26 -20.31
N ARG A 366 -10.46 12.88 -19.88
CA ARG A 366 -9.21 12.93 -20.65
C ARG A 366 -8.68 11.57 -21.04
N VAL A 367 -8.84 10.52 -20.21
CA VAL A 367 -8.23 9.20 -20.46
C VAL A 367 -8.67 8.57 -21.79
N LYS A 368 -9.87 8.89 -22.27
CA LYS A 368 -10.38 8.46 -23.58
C LYS A 368 -9.54 8.99 -24.76
N ASP A 369 -8.79 10.07 -24.54
CA ASP A 369 -7.96 10.73 -25.55
C ASP A 369 -6.54 10.14 -25.61
N ILE A 370 -6.23 9.13 -24.78
CA ILE A 370 -4.96 8.39 -24.86
C ILE A 370 -4.90 7.62 -26.19
N ASP A 371 -3.88 7.90 -26.98
CA ASP A 371 -3.58 7.20 -28.22
C ASP A 371 -2.71 5.97 -27.97
N THR A 372 -3.35 4.79 -27.88
CA THR A 372 -2.65 3.52 -27.62
C THR A 372 -1.84 2.98 -28.79
N ASP A 373 -1.94 3.60 -29.96
CA ASP A 373 -1.06 3.30 -31.10
C ASP A 373 0.30 4.01 -30.93
N LYS A 374 0.36 5.07 -30.10
CA LYS A 374 1.60 5.77 -29.72
C LYS A 374 2.16 5.31 -28.37
N CYS A 375 1.26 5.07 -27.40
CA CYS A 375 1.61 4.66 -26.05
C CYS A 375 0.66 3.56 -25.59
N PRO A 376 0.99 2.28 -25.83
CA PRO A 376 0.18 1.16 -25.37
C PRO A 376 -0.03 1.22 -23.85
N VAL A 377 -1.22 0.79 -23.39
CA VAL A 377 -1.61 0.81 -21.98
C VAL A 377 -2.02 -0.59 -21.53
N TYR A 378 -1.42 -1.08 -20.46
CA TYR A 378 -1.83 -2.32 -19.79
C TYR A 378 -2.01 -2.09 -18.29
N MET A 379 -3.26 -2.07 -17.82
CA MET A 379 -3.59 -1.82 -16.42
C MET A 379 -3.61 -3.11 -15.60
N LEU A 380 -3.04 -3.05 -14.39
CA LEU A 380 -2.97 -4.17 -13.45
C LEU A 380 -3.48 -3.75 -12.07
N THR A 381 -4.44 -4.46 -11.49
CA THR A 381 -4.92 -4.12 -10.13
C THR A 381 -5.07 -5.36 -9.27
N GLY A 382 -4.56 -5.28 -8.04
CA GLY A 382 -4.61 -6.39 -7.08
C GLY A 382 -6.04 -6.66 -6.63
N GLU A 383 -6.41 -7.93 -6.53
CA GLU A 383 -7.70 -8.39 -6.01
C GLU A 383 -8.03 -7.82 -4.62
N TYR A 384 -7.02 -7.62 -3.78
CA TYR A 384 -7.18 -7.14 -2.40
C TYR A 384 -7.12 -5.62 -2.25
N ASP A 385 -6.94 -4.87 -3.35
CA ASP A 385 -6.89 -3.42 -3.29
C ASP A 385 -8.28 -2.82 -3.07
N TRP A 386 -8.48 -2.22 -1.90
CA TRP A 386 -9.69 -1.46 -1.58
C TRP A 386 -9.53 0.05 -1.73
N SER A 387 -8.31 0.56 -1.97
CA SER A 387 -8.08 1.98 -2.22
C SER A 387 -8.42 2.33 -3.68
N THR A 388 -7.86 1.59 -4.63
CA THR A 388 -8.26 1.64 -6.04
C THR A 388 -8.76 0.26 -6.45
N THR A 389 -10.06 0.03 -6.31
CA THR A 389 -10.61 -1.31 -6.53
C THR A 389 -10.40 -1.80 -7.96
N PRO A 390 -10.27 -3.11 -8.19
CA PRO A 390 -10.19 -3.68 -9.54
C PRO A 390 -11.28 -3.17 -10.48
N GLU A 391 -12.50 -2.94 -9.98
CA GLU A 391 -13.64 -2.45 -10.76
C GLU A 391 -13.45 -0.99 -11.19
N LEU A 392 -12.79 -0.14 -10.38
CA LEU A 392 -12.47 1.24 -10.77
C LEU A 392 -11.42 1.28 -11.88
N SER A 393 -10.37 0.46 -11.75
CA SER A 393 -9.34 0.32 -12.78
C SER A 393 -9.89 -0.27 -14.07
N GLU A 394 -10.74 -1.29 -13.99
CA GLU A 394 -11.40 -1.88 -15.16
C GLU A 394 -12.29 -0.86 -15.89
N LYS A 395 -13.12 -0.12 -15.15
CA LYS A 395 -13.93 0.97 -15.71
C LYS A 395 -13.10 2.06 -16.37
N THR A 396 -11.89 2.32 -15.85
CA THR A 396 -10.94 3.26 -16.47
C THR A 396 -10.38 2.69 -17.77
N ALA A 397 -9.91 1.45 -17.77
CA ALA A 397 -9.38 0.79 -18.95
C ALA A 397 -10.39 0.73 -20.10
N LEU A 398 -11.67 0.48 -19.80
CA LEU A 398 -12.76 0.47 -20.78
C LEU A 398 -12.98 1.82 -21.48
N LYS A 399 -12.57 2.95 -20.87
CA LYS A 399 -12.64 4.28 -21.49
C LYS A 399 -11.51 4.50 -22.49
N ILE A 400 -10.42 3.73 -22.41
CA ILE A 400 -9.21 3.89 -23.22
C ILE A 400 -9.24 2.90 -24.38
N ARG A 401 -9.44 3.38 -25.61
CA ARG A 401 -9.46 2.51 -26.80
C ARG A 401 -8.13 1.77 -26.93
N GLY A 402 -8.18 0.44 -26.90
CA GLY A 402 -7.00 -0.42 -27.07
C GLY A 402 -6.19 -0.68 -25.80
N ALA A 403 -6.62 -0.18 -24.64
CA ALA A 403 -6.03 -0.59 -23.37
C ALA A 403 -6.41 -2.03 -23.00
N LYS A 404 -5.55 -2.70 -22.25
CA LYS A 404 -5.85 -3.97 -21.57
C LYS A 404 -5.95 -3.78 -20.06
N PHE A 405 -6.71 -4.64 -19.42
CA PHE A 405 -6.81 -4.72 -17.96
C PHE A 405 -6.69 -6.16 -17.49
N THR A 406 -6.01 -6.38 -16.36
CA THR A 406 -6.00 -7.67 -15.68
C THR A 406 -6.04 -7.47 -14.17
N LYS A 407 -7.01 -8.12 -13.53
CA LYS A 407 -7.04 -8.27 -12.07
C LYS A 407 -6.00 -9.30 -11.64
N MET A 408 -5.12 -8.93 -10.73
CA MET A 408 -4.07 -9.79 -10.21
C MET A 408 -4.56 -10.51 -8.95
N LEU A 409 -4.86 -11.80 -9.09
CA LEU A 409 -5.38 -12.63 -7.99
C LEU A 409 -4.35 -12.79 -6.87
N GLY A 410 -4.80 -12.68 -5.62
CA GLY A 410 -3.94 -12.83 -4.44
C GLY A 410 -2.87 -11.74 -4.28
N LEU A 411 -3.05 -10.57 -4.89
CA LEU A 411 -2.23 -9.36 -4.66
C LEU A 411 -3.14 -8.23 -4.14
N GLY A 412 -2.59 -7.35 -3.33
CA GLY A 412 -3.23 -6.14 -2.83
C GLY A 412 -2.71 -4.88 -3.51
N HIS A 413 -2.58 -3.80 -2.73
CA HIS A 413 -2.25 -2.48 -3.25
C HIS A 413 -0.76 -2.29 -3.60
N PHE A 414 0.13 -3.16 -3.11
CA PHE A 414 1.59 -3.01 -3.24
C PHE A 414 2.23 -4.19 -3.95
N PRO A 415 1.80 -4.57 -5.17
CA PRO A 415 2.09 -5.87 -5.76
C PRO A 415 3.60 -6.15 -5.89
N ALA A 416 4.39 -5.15 -6.29
CA ALA A 416 5.84 -5.26 -6.46
C ALA A 416 6.57 -5.50 -5.12
N ALA A 417 6.05 -4.95 -4.03
CA ALA A 417 6.70 -4.97 -2.73
C ALA A 417 6.17 -6.09 -1.83
N GLU A 418 4.85 -6.35 -1.87
CA GLU A 418 4.18 -7.32 -1.01
C GLU A 418 4.38 -8.76 -1.49
N ASN A 419 4.44 -9.00 -2.81
CA ASN A 419 4.74 -10.33 -3.36
C ASN A 419 5.32 -10.20 -4.79
N PRO A 420 6.62 -9.84 -4.92
CA PRO A 420 7.27 -9.63 -6.21
C PRO A 420 7.22 -10.86 -7.11
N HIS A 421 7.38 -12.07 -6.55
CA HIS A 421 7.42 -13.29 -7.35
C HIS A 421 6.10 -13.54 -8.10
N ARG A 422 4.96 -13.36 -7.41
CA ARG A 422 3.63 -13.46 -8.01
C ARG A 422 3.37 -12.29 -8.96
N PHE A 423 3.73 -11.06 -8.57
CA PHE A 423 3.55 -9.88 -9.41
C PHE A 423 4.28 -9.99 -10.76
N VAL A 424 5.52 -10.49 -10.79
CA VAL A 424 6.31 -10.62 -12.02
C VAL A 424 5.62 -11.48 -13.08
N THR A 425 4.80 -12.45 -12.69
CA THR A 425 4.02 -13.25 -13.65
C THR A 425 3.06 -12.37 -14.47
N TYR A 426 2.38 -11.42 -13.83
CA TYR A 426 1.49 -10.47 -14.51
C TYR A 426 2.27 -9.36 -15.22
N LEU A 427 3.35 -8.88 -14.61
CA LEU A 427 4.18 -7.82 -15.17
C LEU A 427 4.82 -8.24 -16.50
N VAL A 428 5.30 -9.49 -16.61
CA VAL A 428 5.88 -10.01 -17.86
C VAL A 428 4.87 -10.01 -18.99
N GLU A 429 3.62 -10.44 -18.74
CA GLU A 429 2.56 -10.41 -19.74
C GLU A 429 2.27 -8.97 -20.21
N ALA A 430 2.19 -8.03 -19.27
CA ALA A 430 1.99 -6.62 -19.58
C ALA A 430 3.15 -6.06 -20.43
N ILE A 431 4.40 -6.34 -20.06
CA ILE A 431 5.59 -5.93 -20.82
C ILE A 431 5.55 -6.49 -22.25
N ASP A 432 5.24 -7.78 -22.41
CA ASP A 432 5.18 -8.42 -23.72
C ASP A 432 4.10 -7.79 -24.60
N TYR A 433 2.96 -7.40 -24.03
CA TYR A 433 1.94 -6.65 -24.74
C TYR A 433 2.44 -5.28 -25.21
N ILE A 434 3.10 -4.50 -24.33
CA ILE A 434 3.63 -3.19 -24.69
C ILE A 434 4.67 -3.31 -25.80
N LEU A 435 5.63 -4.23 -25.68
CA LEU A 435 6.69 -4.43 -26.66
C LEU A 435 6.13 -4.91 -28.01
N PHE A 436 5.12 -5.78 -28.01
CA PHE A 436 4.46 -6.22 -29.24
C PHE A 436 3.71 -5.09 -29.95
N ARG A 437 3.09 -4.17 -29.20
CA ARG A 437 2.33 -3.04 -29.76
C ARG A 437 3.21 -1.86 -30.16
N GLY A 438 4.39 -1.73 -29.56
CA GLY A 438 5.35 -0.64 -29.84
C GLY A 438 6.39 -0.97 -30.92
N ALA A 439 6.50 -2.23 -31.34
CA ALA A 439 7.26 -2.67 -32.51
C ALA A 439 6.45 -2.42 -33.79
#